data_AF-A0A8R1ENM6-F1
#
_entry.id   AF-A0A8R1ENM6-F1
#
_cell.length_a   1.000
_cell.length_b   1.000
_cell.length_c   1.000
_cell.angle_alpha   90.00
_cell.angle_beta   90.00
_cell.angle_gamma   90.00
#
_symmetry.space_group_name_H-M   'P 1'
#
loop_
_entity.id
_entity.type
_entity.pdbx_description
1 polymer ?
#
loop_
_entity_poly.entity_id
_entity_poly.type
_entity_poly.pdbx_seq_one_letter_code
_entity_poly.pdbx_strand_id
1 'polypeptide(L)'
;MLLNNPKYHENAKVISKMMNQKPEQAERVFYEWVEYAANNPGLHKILNLPGAELSPFWYYSMDVILVLLVFVVLSIYILVKILRLWIKIQKKTKSD
;
A
#
# COMPACT_ATOMS: atom_id res chain seq x y z
N MET A 1 -22.15 0.82 -23.23
CA MET A 1 -21.51 0.78 -24.56
C MET A 1 -20.28 1.70 -24.54
N LEU A 2 -19.17 1.26 -23.93
CA LEU A 2 -17.92 2.05 -23.90
C LEU A 2 -17.15 1.97 -25.23
N LEU A 3 -17.34 0.88 -25.99
CA LEU A 3 -16.70 0.67 -27.30
C LEU A 3 -17.17 1.65 -28.40
N ASN A 4 -18.38 2.19 -28.30
CA ASN A 4 -18.95 3.07 -29.35
C ASN A 4 -18.65 4.56 -29.15
N ASN A 5 -17.95 4.93 -28.07
CA ASN A 5 -17.65 6.34 -27.83
C ASN A 5 -16.37 6.74 -28.59
N PRO A 6 -16.47 7.63 -29.59
CA PRO A 6 -15.36 7.96 -30.49
C PRO A 6 -14.15 8.56 -29.76
N LYS A 7 -14.39 9.26 -28.63
CA LYS A 7 -13.33 9.84 -27.80
C LYS A 7 -12.35 8.79 -27.26
N TYR A 8 -12.85 7.62 -26.86
CA TYR A 8 -11.99 6.56 -26.34
C TYR A 8 -11.20 5.87 -27.47
N HIS A 9 -11.82 5.73 -28.64
CA HIS A 9 -11.18 5.14 -29.81
C HIS A 9 -10.04 6.02 -30.36
N GLU A 10 -10.25 7.34 -30.43
CA GLU A 10 -9.19 8.28 -30.83
C GLU A 10 -8.04 8.28 -29.83
N ASN A 11 -8.32 8.32 -28.53
CA ASN A 11 -7.30 8.23 -27.49
C ASN A 11 -6.52 6.91 -27.55
N ALA A 12 -7.20 5.78 -27.78
CA ALA A 12 -6.54 4.48 -27.95
C ALA A 12 -5.58 4.45 -29.15
N LYS A 13 -5.96 5.07 -30.28
CA LYS A 13 -5.08 5.22 -31.44
C LYS A 13 -3.85 6.08 -31.14
N VAL A 14 -4.05 7.19 -30.43
CA VAL A 14 -2.95 8.07 -30.01
C VAL A 14 -1.97 7.33 -29.09
N ILE A 15 -2.50 6.62 -28.08
CA ILE A 15 -1.68 5.81 -27.16
C ILE A 15 -0.93 4.71 -27.92
N SER A 16 -1.60 3.98 -28.81
CA SER A 16 -0.98 2.95 -29.64
C SER A 16 0.16 3.51 -30.48
N LYS A 17 -0.04 4.67 -31.11
CA LYS A 17 0.99 5.38 -31.86
C LYS A 17 2.19 5.75 -30.97
N MET A 18 1.94 6.33 -29.80
CA MET A 18 3.01 6.67 -28.84
C MET A 18 3.77 5.43 -28.35
N MET A 19 3.08 4.32 -28.13
CA MET A 19 3.68 3.06 -27.70
C MET A 19 4.63 2.51 -28.77
N ASN A 20 4.23 2.57 -30.04
CA ASN A 20 5.05 2.11 -31.17
C ASN A 20 6.19 3.07 -31.51
N GLN A 21 6.03 4.37 -31.23
CA GLN A 21 7.02 5.41 -31.47
C GLN A 21 7.99 5.60 -30.30
N LYS A 22 7.83 4.85 -29.20
CA LYS A 22 8.75 4.93 -28.06
C LYS A 22 10.19 4.68 -28.55
N PRO A 23 11.17 5.52 -28.16
CA PRO A 23 12.54 5.42 -28.65
C PRO A 23 13.22 4.09 -28.34
N GLU A 24 12.82 3.43 -27.24
CA GLU A 24 13.25 2.08 -26.91
C GLU A 24 12.11 1.08 -27.14
N GLN A 25 12.33 0.16 -28.07
CA GLN A 25 11.40 -0.94 -28.34
C GLN A 25 11.41 -1.93 -27.18
N ALA A 26 10.22 -2.34 -26.73
CA ALA A 26 10.06 -3.25 -25.60
C ALA A 26 10.79 -4.59 -25.81
N GLU A 27 10.82 -5.09 -27.05
CA GLU A 27 11.54 -6.31 -27.41
C GLU A 27 13.04 -6.19 -27.16
N ARG A 28 13.65 -5.08 -27.63
CA ARG A 28 15.09 -4.84 -27.42
C ARG A 28 15.42 -4.73 -25.94
N VAL A 29 14.63 -3.97 -25.19
CA VAL A 29 14.79 -3.83 -23.74
C VAL A 29 14.72 -5.22 -23.07
N PHE A 30 13.77 -6.05 -23.47
CA PHE A 30 13.66 -7.42 -22.94
C PHE A 30 14.91 -8.25 -23.20
N TYR A 31 15.42 -8.28 -24.44
CA TYR A 31 16.65 -9.01 -24.75
C TYR A 31 17.84 -8.50 -23.95
N GLU A 32 18.02 -7.18 -23.85
CA GLU A 32 19.11 -6.57 -23.08
C GLU A 32 19.05 -6.97 -21.60
N TRP A 33 17.86 -6.99 -20.98
CA TRP A 33 17.70 -7.43 -19.59
C TRP A 33 17.92 -8.94 -19.40
N VAL A 34 17.50 -9.77 -20.35
CA VAL A 34 17.73 -11.22 -20.30
C VAL A 34 19.21 -11.55 -20.46
N GLU A 35 19.88 -10.92 -21.42
CA GLU A 35 21.32 -11.09 -21.62
C GLU A 35 22.11 -10.56 -20.42
N TYR A 36 21.72 -9.41 -19.87
CA TYR A 36 22.30 -8.90 -18.63
C TYR A 36 22.13 -9.87 -17.46
N ALA A 37 20.94 -10.45 -17.28
CA ALA A 37 20.69 -11.45 -16.24
C ALA A 37 21.49 -12.75 -16.46
N ALA A 38 21.61 -13.21 -17.70
CA ALA A 38 22.38 -14.41 -18.06
C ALA A 38 23.88 -14.22 -17.80
N ASN A 39 24.41 -13.04 -18.10
CA ASN A 39 25.84 -12.72 -17.94
C ASN A 39 26.24 -12.42 -16.48
N ASN A 40 25.27 -12.21 -15.57
CA ASN A 40 25.53 -11.88 -14.17
C ASN A 40 24.97 -12.94 -13.20
N PRO A 41 25.64 -14.11 -13.07
CA PRO A 41 25.22 -15.13 -12.12
C PRO A 41 25.32 -14.60 -10.68
N GLY A 42 24.17 -14.45 -10.01
CA GLY A 42 24.07 -13.87 -8.66
C GLY A 42 23.40 -12.51 -8.60
N LEU A 43 22.95 -11.97 -9.74
CA LEU A 43 22.18 -10.72 -9.81
C LEU A 43 20.99 -10.70 -8.84
N HIS A 44 20.33 -11.84 -8.65
CA HIS A 44 19.23 -12.00 -7.71
C HIS A 44 19.60 -11.69 -6.25
N LYS A 45 20.87 -11.81 -5.84
CA LYS A 45 21.30 -11.48 -4.46
C LYS A 45 21.44 -9.98 -4.21
N ILE A 46 21.65 -9.20 -5.28
CA ILE A 46 21.90 -7.75 -5.20
C ILE A 46 20.64 -6.97 -5.62
N LEU A 47 19.96 -7.44 -6.66
CA LEU A 47 18.69 -6.90 -7.15
C LEU A 47 17.47 -7.58 -6.49
N ASN A 48 17.64 -8.46 -5.49
CA ASN A 48 16.49 -8.91 -4.73
C ASN A 48 15.82 -7.68 -4.13
N LEU A 49 14.49 -7.64 -4.18
CA LEU A 49 13.77 -6.63 -3.44
C LEU A 49 14.17 -6.82 -1.96
N PRO A 50 14.73 -5.80 -1.29
CA PRO A 50 15.08 -5.93 0.13
C PRO A 50 13.84 -6.29 0.96
N GLY A 51 12.65 -5.96 0.45
CA GLY A 51 11.35 -6.38 0.99
C GLY A 51 11.10 -7.89 1.05
N ALA A 52 11.74 -8.70 0.20
CA ALA A 52 11.55 -10.15 0.16
C ALA A 52 12.31 -10.88 1.27
N GLU A 53 13.40 -10.30 1.77
CA GLU A 53 14.23 -10.87 2.84
C GLU A 53 14.00 -10.18 4.19
N LEU A 54 13.10 -9.18 4.25
CA LEU A 54 12.74 -8.54 5.51
C LEU A 54 12.07 -9.55 6.44
N SER A 55 12.70 -9.76 7.59
CA SER A 55 12.09 -10.51 8.69
C SER A 55 10.70 -9.92 9.00
N PRO A 56 9.67 -10.75 9.26
CA PRO A 56 8.30 -10.28 9.51
C PRO A 56 8.20 -9.18 10.58
N PHE A 57 9.16 -9.13 11.51
CA PHE A 57 9.28 -8.10 12.54
C PHE A 57 9.45 -6.68 11.97
N TRP A 58 10.30 -6.52 10.95
CA TRP A 58 10.51 -5.23 10.28
C TRP A 58 9.39 -4.92 9.30
N TYR A 59 8.86 -5.95 8.62
CA TYR A 59 7.77 -5.80 7.66
C TYR A 59 6.52 -5.17 8.30
N TYR A 60 6.18 -5.62 9.52
CA TYR A 60 5.01 -5.13 10.25
C TYR A 60 5.27 -3.88 11.10
N SER A 61 6.47 -3.28 11.03
CA SER A 61 6.87 -2.09 11.79
C SER A 61 6.38 -2.14 13.24
N MET A 62 7.01 -2.99 14.06
CA MET A 62 6.61 -3.27 15.43
C MET A 62 6.27 -2.01 16.27
N ASP A 63 6.97 -0.90 16.04
CA ASP A 63 6.69 0.41 16.65
C ASP A 63 5.26 0.90 16.38
N VAL A 64 4.78 0.75 15.14
CA VAL A 64 3.43 1.16 14.72
C VAL A 64 2.36 0.33 15.43
N ILE A 65 2.59 -0.99 15.58
CA ILE A 65 1.68 -1.88 16.33
C ILE A 65 1.63 -1.48 17.80
N LEU A 66 2.77 -1.18 18.41
CA LEU A 66 2.85 -0.73 19.80
C LEU A 66 2.08 0.57 20.02
N VAL A 67 2.26 1.57 19.15
CA VAL A 67 1.54 2.85 19.22
C VAL A 67 0.04 2.65 19.05
N LEU A 68 -0.38 1.82 18.10
CA LEU A 68 -1.80 1.48 17.89
C LEU A 68 -2.40 0.81 19.13
N LEU A 69 -1.70 -0.14 19.74
CA LEU A 69 -2.16 -0.86 20.93
C LEU A 69 -2.35 0.10 22.11
N VAL A 70 -1.38 0.98 22.35
CA VAL A 70 -1.48 2.03 23.38
C VAL A 70 -2.68 2.94 23.11
N PHE A 71 -2.87 3.37 21.87
CA PHE A 71 -3.99 4.22 21.48
C PHE A 71 -5.35 3.55 21.74
N VAL A 72 -5.49 2.27 21.41
CA VAL A 72 -6.71 1.49 21.67
C VAL A 72 -6.97 1.37 23.17
N VAL A 73 -5.95 1.04 23.98
CA VAL A 73 -6.08 0.91 25.44
C VAL A 73 -6.49 2.24 26.07
N LEU A 74 -5.86 3.35 25.67
CA LEU A 74 -6.20 4.69 26.16
C LEU A 74 -7.63 5.07 25.76
N SER A 75 -8.04 4.77 24.53
CA SER A 75 -9.39 5.05 24.05
C SER A 75 -10.45 4.31 24.88
N ILE A 76 -10.25 3.00 25.12
CA ILE A 76 -11.13 2.18 25.95
C ILE A 76 -11.18 2.74 27.39
N TYR A 77 -10.02 3.08 27.96
CA TYR A 77 -9.93 3.65 29.30
C TYR A 77 -10.76 4.94 29.44
N ILE A 78 -10.64 5.85 28.47
CA ILE A 78 -11.39 7.11 28.44
C ILE A 78 -12.89 6.85 28.33
N LEU A 79 -13.31 5.95 27.43
CA LEU A 79 -14.73 5.58 27.25
C LEU A 79 -15.32 5.03 28.54
N VAL A 80 -14.64 4.10 29.21
CA VAL A 80 -15.10 3.54 30.49
C VAL A 80 -15.21 4.63 31.55
N LYS A 81 -14.25 5.57 31.62
CA LYS A 81 -14.28 6.67 32.58
C LYS A 81 -15.47 7.59 32.33
N ILE A 82 -15.73 7.96 31.08
CA ILE A 82 -16.87 8.79 30.69
C ILE A 82 -18.18 8.09 31.05
N LEU A 83 -18.34 6.81 30.69
CA LEU A 83 -19.54 6.04 31.02
C LEU A 83 -19.79 5.97 32.53
N ARG A 84 -18.74 5.74 33.33
CA ARG A 84 -18.84 5.73 34.80
C ARG A 84 -19.27 7.09 35.36
N LEU A 85 -18.71 8.19 34.83
CA LEU A 85 -19.11 9.55 35.23
C LEU A 85 -20.56 9.82 34.87
N TRP A 86 -20.99 9.42 33.67
CA TRP A 86 -22.36 9.56 33.21
C TRP A 86 -23.36 8.79 34.09
N ILE A 87 -23.05 7.54 34.44
CA ILE A 87 -23.87 6.74 35.37
C ILE A 87 -23.93 7.38 36.76
N LYS A 88 -22.82 7.94 37.26
CA LYS A 88 -22.80 8.66 38.54
C LYS A 88 -23.69 9.90 38.51
N ILE A 89 -23.64 10.68 37.43
CA ILE A 89 -24.49 11.87 37.25
C ILE A 89 -25.97 11.46 37.22
N GLN A 90 -26.32 10.43 36.45
CA GLN A 90 -27.70 9.89 36.39
C GLN A 90 -28.20 9.42 37.76
N LYS A 91 -27.36 8.75 38.56
CA LYS A 91 -27.70 8.36 39.93
C LYS A 91 -27.91 9.56 40.87
N LYS A 92 -27.12 10.63 40.71
CA LYS A 92 -27.26 11.86 41.49
C LYS A 92 -28.56 12.59 41.15
N THR A 93 -28.87 12.76 39.87
CA THR A 93 -30.10 13.43 39.39
C THR A 93 -31.38 12.68 39.74
N LYS A 94 -31.34 11.36 39.97
CA LYS A 94 -32.50 10.57 40.39
C LYS A 94 -32.70 10.51 41.91
N SER A 95 -31.75 11.06 42.69
CA SER A 95 -31.77 11.07 44.17
C SER A 95 -32.15 12.44 44.77
N ASP A 96 -32.28 13.48 43.94
CA ASP A 96 -32.90 14.77 44.26
C ASP A 96 -34.33 14.79 43.68
#